data_AF-A0A8H5X2K5-F1
#
_entry.id   AF-A0A8H5X2K5-F1
#
_cell.length_a   1.000
_cell.length_b   1.000
_cell.length_c   1.000
_cell.angle_alpha   90.00
_cell.angle_beta   90.00
_cell.angle_gamma   90.00
#
_symmetry.space_group_name_H-M   'P 1'
#
loop_
_entity.id
_entity.type
_entity.pdbx_description
1 polymer ?
#
loop_
_entity_poly.entity_id
_entity_poly.type
_entity_poly.pdbx_seq_one_letter_code
_entity_poly.pdbx_strand_id
1 'polypeptide(L)'
;MLMEVLESLRDGIRPLKLDTLRAAIRGESVPEDFPHELTYRCLVAGIRHHDGFALEIRGKSGHHSIERAFNAWDIMSGRVPVMEKPEDIPYCFWYPDVPSQDILRQLFKDYPTVLMRYQVGRTCAVGGYVELYKELDILPDISIAEEARDNLSVSKDIYELVMNAPILYRVMDDYNLCLFDKPQGGACLNGDTCVRSSLSKRQPLHHEIFPPPFDITEDWCLGADGKRIEERSIPSDTLSLLYAPLPRHLPTVDKDILILMAAFTGNIDRYARLRRPRTINGEMQCIVRGIYHNTFFAKWCYEQPHLSVLRKFVHSRFIMNDDLTWFKHNQSISKDDLPRIIWYPQQADPTTYMELFRLMPEVKQLIAQALVVCNEPDDFLRLEPELSAEIYGEITNEIRSPLFREFIDQRISYEEEEKLADWTELLHDCHDVAPYDHLVSKEMKRHFTRALEELTLDDVSFENRKSYPPDMKDARDLMRYMSAFPNKPRDYYREEQERVS
;
A
#
# COMPACT_ATOMS: atom_id res chain seq x y z
N MET A 1 -8.43 2.52 0.16
CA MET A 1 -8.89 3.68 0.95
C MET A 1 -8.99 4.87 0.01
N LEU A 2 -10.07 5.66 0.09
CA LEU A 2 -10.24 6.85 -0.76
C LEU A 2 -9.18 7.91 -0.39
N MET A 3 -8.64 8.62 -1.39
CA MET A 3 -7.60 9.64 -1.20
C MET A 3 -8.03 10.74 -0.23
N GLU A 4 -9.28 11.19 -0.31
CA GLU A 4 -9.85 12.20 0.60
C GLU A 4 -9.78 11.76 2.07
N VAL A 5 -9.96 10.47 2.33
CA VAL A 5 -9.87 9.90 3.69
C VAL A 5 -8.43 9.93 4.19
N LEU A 6 -7.47 9.67 3.32
CA LEU A 6 -6.04 9.75 3.64
C LEU A 6 -5.58 11.19 3.88
N GLU A 7 -6.04 12.13 3.07
CA GLU A 7 -5.74 13.55 3.24
C GLU A 7 -6.34 14.09 4.53
N SER A 8 -7.61 13.80 4.78
CA SER A 8 -8.28 14.15 6.04
C SER A 8 -7.54 13.57 7.25
N LEU A 9 -7.09 12.30 7.17
CA LEU A 9 -6.28 11.68 8.21
C LEU A 9 -4.97 12.44 8.43
N ARG A 10 -4.23 12.75 7.35
CA ARG A 10 -2.94 13.47 7.43
C ARG A 10 -3.10 14.87 8.01
N ASP A 11 -4.13 15.59 7.59
CA ASP A 11 -4.42 16.92 8.12
C ASP A 11 -4.79 16.88 9.61
N GLY A 12 -5.49 15.83 10.06
CA GLY A 12 -5.76 15.57 11.48
C GLY A 12 -4.50 15.26 12.30
N ILE A 13 -3.46 14.70 11.68
CA ILE A 13 -2.19 14.35 12.36
C ILE A 13 -1.24 15.53 12.46
N ARG A 14 -1.22 16.44 11.48
CA ARG A 14 -0.33 17.63 11.45
C ARG A 14 -0.28 18.44 12.75
N PRO A 15 -1.39 18.74 13.45
CA PRO A 15 -1.34 19.53 14.68
C PRO A 15 -0.88 18.75 15.92
N LEU A 16 -0.70 17.42 15.82
CA LEU A 16 -0.36 16.58 16.97
C LEU A 16 1.11 16.71 17.36
N LYS A 17 1.38 16.74 18.66
CA LYS A 17 2.74 16.71 19.22
C LYS A 17 3.27 15.27 19.21
N LEU A 18 4.05 14.93 18.18
CA LEU A 18 4.56 13.56 18.01
C LEU A 18 5.39 13.07 19.21
N ASP A 19 6.12 13.94 19.90
CA ASP A 19 6.92 13.53 21.06
C ASP A 19 6.06 13.09 22.25
N THR A 20 4.92 13.75 22.48
CA THR A 20 3.94 13.32 23.49
C THR A 20 3.36 11.95 23.14
N LEU A 21 3.08 11.71 21.85
CA LEU A 21 2.59 10.42 21.37
C LEU A 21 3.66 9.32 21.46
N ARG A 22 4.93 9.62 21.19
CA ARG A 22 6.06 8.70 21.39
C ARG A 22 6.21 8.32 22.86
N ALA A 23 6.10 9.29 23.77
CA ALA A 23 6.12 9.04 25.20
C ALA A 23 4.98 8.12 25.64
N ALA A 24 3.77 8.28 25.06
CA ALA A 24 2.66 7.37 25.30
C ALA A 24 2.94 5.94 24.82
N ILE A 25 3.52 5.77 23.62
CA ILE A 25 3.91 4.45 23.11
C ILE A 25 4.95 3.78 24.04
N ARG A 26 5.87 4.55 24.61
CA ARG A 26 6.91 4.08 25.56
C ARG A 26 6.41 3.87 26.99
N GLY A 27 5.12 4.13 27.25
CA GLY A 27 4.55 4.06 28.60
C GLY A 27 5.08 5.12 29.57
N GLU A 28 5.63 6.23 29.07
CA GLU A 28 6.29 7.26 29.87
C GLU A 28 5.33 8.36 30.34
N SER A 29 4.33 8.71 29.53
CA SER A 29 3.30 9.69 29.90
C SER A 29 1.98 9.48 29.16
N VAL A 30 0.87 9.84 29.81
CA VAL A 30 -0.46 9.86 29.20
C VAL A 30 -0.73 11.27 28.66
N PRO A 31 -1.13 11.43 27.38
CA PRO A 31 -1.50 12.73 26.83
C PRO A 31 -2.69 13.35 27.59
N GLU A 32 -2.65 14.67 27.80
CA GLU A 32 -3.72 15.39 28.52
C GLU A 32 -5.05 15.35 27.76
N ASP A 33 -5.00 15.41 26.43
CA ASP A 33 -6.15 15.42 25.53
C ASP A 33 -6.08 14.28 24.49
N PHE A 34 -7.25 13.86 23.98
CA PHE A 34 -7.39 12.82 22.94
C PHE A 34 -8.04 13.38 21.66
N PRO A 35 -7.41 14.35 20.96
CA PRO A 35 -8.04 15.08 19.86
C PRO A 35 -8.20 14.25 18.57
N HIS A 36 -7.55 13.09 18.48
CA HIS A 36 -7.46 12.32 17.24
C HIS A 36 -7.30 10.82 17.52
N GLU A 37 -7.79 9.98 16.59
CA GLU A 37 -7.72 8.51 16.67
C GLU A 37 -6.30 7.99 16.95
N LEU A 38 -5.30 8.62 16.32
CA LEU A 38 -3.89 8.28 16.50
C LEU A 38 -3.45 8.33 17.98
N THR A 39 -4.00 9.24 18.78
CA THR A 39 -3.70 9.32 20.21
C THR A 39 -4.15 8.05 20.95
N TYR A 40 -5.34 7.55 20.65
CA TYR A 40 -5.82 6.28 21.20
C TYR A 40 -4.94 5.11 20.75
N ARG A 41 -4.52 5.07 19.49
CA ARG A 41 -3.61 4.02 18.98
C ARG A 41 -2.27 4.00 19.72
N CYS A 42 -1.69 5.17 19.97
CA CYS A 42 -0.46 5.30 20.76
C CYS A 42 -0.63 4.81 22.21
N LEU A 43 -1.77 5.10 22.84
CA LEU A 43 -2.08 4.64 24.18
C LEU A 43 -2.29 3.13 24.25
N VAL A 44 -3.01 2.55 23.29
CA VAL A 44 -3.17 1.09 23.17
C VAL A 44 -1.79 0.43 23.03
N ALA A 45 -0.90 1.00 22.21
CA ALA A 45 0.48 0.50 22.08
C ALA A 45 1.19 0.47 23.44
N GLY A 46 1.10 1.57 24.20
CA GLY A 46 1.71 1.71 25.52
C GLY A 46 1.14 0.74 26.55
N ILE A 47 -0.19 0.72 26.70
CA ILE A 47 -0.91 -0.11 27.69
C ILE A 47 -0.57 -1.59 27.52
N ARG A 48 -0.47 -2.06 26.27
CA ARG A 48 -0.20 -3.47 25.99
C ARG A 48 1.24 -3.90 26.28
N HIS A 49 2.19 -2.96 26.36
CA HIS A 49 3.63 -3.27 26.48
C HIS A 49 4.23 -2.84 27.83
N HIS A 50 3.55 -1.98 28.59
CA HIS A 50 4.07 -1.39 29.82
C HIS A 50 3.11 -1.65 30.99
N ASP A 51 3.51 -2.56 31.88
CA ASP A 51 2.71 -2.90 33.06
C ASP A 51 2.46 -1.66 33.94
N GLY A 52 1.22 -1.51 34.42
CA GLY A 52 0.81 -0.40 35.26
C GLY A 52 0.68 0.96 34.56
N PHE A 53 0.95 1.06 33.25
CA PHE A 53 0.79 2.30 32.50
C PHE A 53 -0.69 2.68 32.32
N ALA A 54 -0.99 3.98 32.45
CA ALA A 54 -2.29 4.60 32.18
C ALA A 54 -3.49 4.05 32.99
N LEU A 55 -3.25 3.38 34.13
CA LEU A 55 -4.33 2.82 34.97
C LEU A 55 -5.36 3.88 35.41
N GLU A 56 -4.95 5.14 35.50
CA GLU A 56 -5.80 6.26 35.88
C GLU A 56 -6.95 6.53 34.89
N ILE A 57 -6.82 6.12 33.62
CA ILE A 57 -7.85 6.30 32.58
C ILE A 57 -8.73 5.06 32.36
N ARG A 58 -8.43 3.91 33.00
CA ARG A 58 -9.24 2.69 32.91
C ARG A 58 -10.67 2.91 33.40
N GLY A 59 -11.66 2.49 32.61
CA GLY A 59 -13.09 2.68 32.88
C GLY A 59 -13.57 4.13 32.76
N LYS A 60 -12.68 5.10 32.47
CA LYS A 60 -12.99 6.54 32.40
C LYS A 60 -12.90 7.10 31.00
N SER A 61 -12.14 6.44 30.11
CA SER A 61 -11.89 6.92 28.74
C SER A 61 -13.16 6.98 27.87
N GLY A 62 -14.14 6.12 28.15
CA GLY A 62 -15.31 5.94 27.30
C GLY A 62 -14.99 5.32 25.93
N HIS A 63 -13.72 4.97 25.67
CA HIS A 63 -13.25 4.48 24.38
C HIS A 63 -12.91 2.98 24.46
N HIS A 64 -13.68 2.15 23.74
CA HIS A 64 -13.60 0.70 23.87
C HIS A 64 -12.22 0.10 23.54
N SER A 65 -11.42 0.71 22.65
CA SER A 65 -10.06 0.19 22.36
C SER A 65 -9.12 0.27 23.57
N ILE A 66 -9.30 1.27 24.45
CA ILE A 66 -8.51 1.42 25.67
C ILE A 66 -8.91 0.32 26.68
N GLU A 67 -10.21 0.06 26.83
CA GLU A 67 -10.68 -1.03 27.69
C GLU A 67 -10.24 -2.40 27.17
N ARG A 68 -10.33 -2.64 25.85
CA ARG A 68 -9.79 -3.86 25.22
C ARG A 68 -8.29 -4.01 25.42
N ALA A 69 -7.52 -2.92 25.39
CA ALA A 69 -6.08 -2.95 25.68
C ALA A 69 -5.79 -3.42 27.12
N PHE A 70 -6.51 -2.87 28.11
CA PHE A 70 -6.39 -3.31 29.50
C PHE A 70 -6.83 -4.76 29.69
N ASN A 71 -7.94 -5.16 29.08
CA ASN A 71 -8.45 -6.52 29.18
C ASN A 71 -7.49 -7.52 28.53
N ALA A 72 -6.89 -7.17 27.38
CA ALA A 72 -5.84 -7.97 26.76
C ALA A 72 -4.63 -8.11 27.69
N TRP A 73 -4.17 -7.02 28.31
CA TRP A 73 -3.06 -7.06 29.27
C TRP A 73 -3.37 -7.93 30.49
N ASP A 74 -4.57 -7.81 31.07
CA ASP A 74 -4.99 -8.66 32.19
C ASP A 74 -4.92 -10.14 31.81
N ILE A 75 -5.45 -10.52 30.64
CA ILE A 75 -5.39 -11.91 30.15
C ILE A 75 -3.95 -12.39 30.02
N MET A 76 -3.10 -11.62 29.35
CA MET A 76 -1.67 -11.96 29.14
C MET A 76 -0.90 -12.08 30.45
N SER A 77 -1.23 -11.27 31.45
CA SER A 77 -0.63 -11.28 32.79
C SER A 77 -1.30 -12.28 33.75
N GLY A 78 -2.19 -13.13 33.25
CA GLY A 78 -2.76 -14.24 33.98
C GLY A 78 -3.98 -13.90 34.85
N ARG A 79 -4.73 -12.86 34.48
CA ARG A 79 -6.00 -12.47 35.10
C ARG A 79 -7.12 -12.50 34.07
N VAL A 80 -8.24 -13.14 34.39
CA VAL A 80 -9.43 -13.07 33.53
C VAL A 80 -10.25 -11.83 33.92
N PRO A 81 -10.33 -10.79 33.07
CA PRO A 81 -11.09 -9.58 33.39
C PRO A 81 -12.60 -9.84 33.30
N VAL A 82 -13.37 -8.98 33.96
CA VAL A 82 -14.83 -8.91 33.80
C VAL A 82 -15.13 -8.01 32.60
N MET A 83 -15.70 -8.59 31.54
CA MET A 83 -16.02 -7.95 30.26
C MET A 83 -17.53 -7.99 30.06
N GLU A 84 -18.24 -7.03 30.64
CA GLU A 84 -19.72 -6.98 30.57
C GLU A 84 -20.23 -6.72 29.16
N LYS A 85 -19.48 -5.92 28.40
CA LYS A 85 -19.83 -5.51 27.03
C LYS A 85 -19.06 -6.37 26.03
N PRO A 86 -19.73 -6.95 25.01
CA PRO A 86 -19.04 -7.67 23.94
C PRO A 86 -17.98 -6.81 23.24
N GLU A 87 -18.17 -5.49 23.18
CA GLU A 87 -17.24 -4.53 22.60
C GLU A 87 -15.94 -4.40 23.41
N ASP A 88 -15.91 -4.79 24.68
CA ASP A 88 -14.72 -4.73 25.53
C ASP A 88 -13.88 -6.02 25.46
N ILE A 89 -14.32 -7.01 24.68
CA ILE A 89 -13.58 -8.25 24.44
C ILE A 89 -12.48 -7.98 23.41
N PRO A 90 -11.19 -8.12 23.76
CA PRO A 90 -10.13 -7.95 22.79
C PRO A 90 -10.17 -9.07 21.75
N TYR A 91 -10.06 -8.71 20.46
CA TYR A 91 -9.78 -9.71 19.41
C TYR A 91 -8.40 -10.35 19.64
N CYS A 92 -7.52 -9.63 20.35
CA CYS A 92 -6.11 -9.88 20.40
C CYS A 92 -5.57 -9.88 21.85
N PHE A 93 -5.31 -11.05 22.45
CA PHE A 93 -4.95 -11.21 23.89
C PHE A 93 -3.76 -12.15 24.22
N TRP A 94 -2.95 -12.51 23.23
CA TRP A 94 -1.69 -13.29 23.26
C TRP A 94 -0.41 -12.56 22.79
N TYR A 95 -0.44 -11.23 22.70
CA TYR A 95 0.68 -10.41 22.23
C TYR A 95 0.76 -9.07 23.01
N PRO A 96 1.90 -8.70 23.60
CA PRO A 96 3.24 -9.28 23.39
C PRO A 96 3.47 -10.64 24.08
N ASP A 97 2.73 -10.94 25.15
CA ASP A 97 2.93 -12.13 25.97
C ASP A 97 1.81 -13.16 25.78
N VAL A 98 2.15 -14.44 25.94
CA VAL A 98 1.22 -15.56 25.73
C VAL A 98 0.61 -15.96 27.08
N PRO A 99 -0.73 -15.91 27.25
CA PRO A 99 -1.38 -16.37 28.47
C PRO A 99 -1.23 -17.88 28.65
N SER A 100 -1.24 -18.37 29.89
CA SER A 100 -1.13 -19.80 30.18
C SER A 100 -2.39 -20.59 29.77
N GLN A 101 -2.26 -21.91 29.60
CA GLN A 101 -3.38 -22.79 29.28
C GLN A 101 -4.53 -22.70 30.28
N ASP A 102 -4.24 -22.57 31.56
CA ASP A 102 -5.26 -22.49 32.61
C ASP A 102 -6.09 -21.21 32.49
N ILE A 103 -5.42 -20.10 32.15
CA ILE A 103 -6.08 -18.82 31.92
C ILE A 103 -6.95 -18.88 30.66
N LEU A 104 -6.49 -19.54 29.61
CA LEU A 104 -7.29 -19.74 28.40
C LEU A 104 -8.53 -20.63 28.65
N ARG A 105 -8.39 -21.70 29.43
CA ARG A 105 -9.52 -22.55 29.83
C ARG A 105 -10.54 -21.77 30.66
N GLN A 106 -10.06 -20.97 31.62
CA GLN A 106 -10.93 -20.13 32.45
C GLN A 106 -11.61 -19.05 31.61
N LEU A 107 -10.87 -18.38 30.71
CA LEU A 107 -11.40 -17.37 29.80
C LEU A 107 -12.51 -17.93 28.91
N PHE A 108 -12.30 -19.10 28.30
CA PHE A 108 -13.30 -19.73 27.46
C PHE A 108 -14.54 -20.20 28.25
N LYS A 109 -14.33 -20.65 29.49
CA LYS A 109 -15.43 -21.02 30.40
C LYS A 109 -16.30 -19.81 30.75
N ASP A 110 -15.68 -18.67 31.03
CA ASP A 110 -16.39 -17.45 31.42
C ASP A 110 -17.04 -16.74 30.23
N TYR A 111 -16.45 -16.85 29.04
CA TYR A 111 -16.95 -16.23 27.80
C TYR A 111 -17.07 -17.27 26.65
N PRO A 112 -18.03 -18.20 26.69
CA PRO A 112 -18.11 -19.36 25.80
C PRO A 112 -18.71 -19.03 24.41
N THR A 113 -18.19 -18.00 23.73
CA THR A 113 -18.61 -17.64 22.37
C THR A 113 -17.83 -18.41 21.32
N VAL A 114 -18.38 -18.52 20.11
CA VAL A 114 -17.69 -19.15 18.97
C VAL A 114 -16.42 -18.37 18.62
N LEU A 115 -16.49 -17.02 18.63
CA LEU A 115 -15.31 -16.17 18.43
C LEU A 115 -14.22 -16.45 19.47
N MET A 116 -14.58 -16.50 20.76
CA MET A 116 -13.62 -16.79 21.83
C MET A 116 -12.96 -18.15 21.65
N ARG A 117 -13.73 -19.18 21.26
CA ARG A 117 -13.19 -20.52 20.97
C ARG A 117 -12.08 -20.48 19.91
N TYR A 118 -12.29 -19.77 18.81
CA TYR A 118 -11.29 -19.62 17.74
C TYR A 118 -10.10 -18.77 18.17
N GLN A 119 -10.31 -17.71 18.96
CA GLN A 119 -9.21 -16.91 19.50
C GLN A 119 -8.34 -17.70 20.49
N VAL A 120 -8.95 -18.54 21.32
CA VAL A 120 -8.22 -19.48 22.18
C VAL A 120 -7.47 -20.49 21.33
N GLY A 121 -8.08 -21.03 20.27
CA GLY A 121 -7.41 -21.94 19.33
C GLY A 121 -6.20 -21.32 18.63
N ARG A 122 -6.32 -20.06 18.18
CA ARG A 122 -5.19 -19.30 17.65
C ARG A 122 -4.14 -19.02 18.73
N THR A 123 -4.55 -18.79 19.98
CA THR A 123 -3.61 -18.65 21.08
C THR A 123 -2.84 -19.94 21.35
N CYS A 124 -3.50 -21.10 21.26
CA CYS A 124 -2.83 -22.38 21.32
C CYS A 124 -1.76 -22.53 20.22
N ALA A 125 -2.06 -22.06 19.00
CA ALA A 125 -1.11 -22.04 17.89
C ALA A 125 0.10 -21.13 18.12
N VAL A 126 0.02 -20.13 18.99
CA VAL A 126 1.18 -19.34 19.42
C VAL A 126 1.93 -20.04 20.56
N GLY A 127 1.23 -20.56 21.56
CA GLY A 127 1.81 -21.13 22.77
C GLY A 127 2.24 -22.60 22.69
N GLY A 128 1.93 -23.31 21.59
CA GLY A 128 2.17 -24.76 21.48
C GLY A 128 1.23 -25.61 22.34
N TYR A 129 0.02 -25.14 22.61
CA TYR A 129 -0.91 -25.79 23.55
C TYR A 129 -1.79 -26.85 22.87
N VAL A 130 -1.15 -27.93 22.42
CA VAL A 130 -1.76 -28.99 21.59
C VAL A 130 -3.01 -29.62 22.22
N GLU A 131 -2.95 -29.96 23.52
CA GLU A 131 -4.07 -30.63 24.18
C GLU A 131 -5.29 -29.72 24.32
N LEU A 132 -5.09 -28.47 24.73
CA LEU A 132 -6.16 -27.47 24.75
C LEU A 132 -6.72 -27.23 23.34
N TYR A 133 -5.87 -27.17 22.31
CA TYR A 133 -6.33 -27.01 20.93
C TYR A 133 -7.30 -28.14 20.51
N LYS A 134 -6.98 -29.40 20.83
CA LYS A 134 -7.85 -30.54 20.55
C LYS A 134 -9.18 -30.48 21.31
N GLU A 135 -9.17 -29.98 22.54
CA GLU A 135 -10.38 -29.81 23.37
C GLU A 135 -11.41 -28.84 22.75
N LEU A 136 -10.96 -27.87 21.94
CA LEU A 136 -11.84 -26.85 21.37
C LEU A 136 -12.77 -27.37 20.26
N ASP A 137 -12.41 -28.48 19.61
CA ASP A 137 -13.17 -29.08 18.50
C ASP A 137 -13.58 -28.04 17.44
N ILE A 138 -12.58 -27.30 16.93
CA ILE A 138 -12.75 -26.29 15.89
C ILE A 138 -12.35 -26.81 14.51
N LEU A 139 -12.91 -26.22 13.46
CA LEU A 139 -12.53 -26.53 12.09
C LEU A 139 -11.03 -26.26 11.85
N PRO A 140 -10.35 -27.03 10.98
CA PRO A 140 -8.96 -26.81 10.61
C PRO A 140 -8.82 -25.50 9.81
N ASP A 141 -8.69 -24.40 10.55
CA ASP A 141 -8.68 -23.03 10.04
C ASP A 141 -7.29 -22.62 9.56
N ILE A 142 -7.23 -21.98 8.39
CA ILE A 142 -5.97 -21.53 7.78
C ILE A 142 -5.25 -20.48 8.61
N SER A 143 -5.95 -19.61 9.36
CA SER A 143 -5.30 -18.58 10.17
C SER A 143 -4.57 -19.19 11.37
N ILE A 144 -5.16 -20.22 11.96
CA ILE A 144 -4.49 -21.00 13.01
C ILE A 144 -3.27 -21.74 12.45
N ALA A 145 -3.35 -22.30 11.24
CA ALA A 145 -2.19 -22.91 10.58
C ALA A 145 -1.09 -21.89 10.25
N GLU A 146 -1.43 -20.69 9.76
CA GLU A 146 -0.46 -19.62 9.50
C GLU A 146 0.23 -19.18 10.79
N GLU A 147 -0.52 -19.04 11.88
CA GLU A 147 0.01 -18.70 13.21
C GLU A 147 0.90 -19.81 13.78
N ALA A 148 0.48 -21.08 13.69
CA ALA A 148 1.27 -22.23 14.13
C ALA A 148 2.57 -22.36 13.33
N ARG A 149 2.52 -22.02 12.04
CA ARG A 149 3.70 -22.01 11.18
C ARG A 149 4.69 -20.91 11.57
N ASP A 150 4.18 -19.75 11.95
CA ASP A 150 5.01 -18.65 12.45
C ASP A 150 5.73 -19.04 13.76
N ASN A 151 5.13 -19.93 14.53
CA ASN A 151 5.63 -20.43 15.82
C ASN A 151 6.05 -21.91 15.78
N LEU A 152 6.58 -22.40 14.65
CA LEU A 152 6.85 -23.84 14.42
C LEU A 152 7.68 -24.52 15.51
N SER A 153 8.61 -23.80 16.15
CA SER A 153 9.48 -24.37 17.20
C SER A 153 8.70 -24.93 18.38
N VAL A 154 7.51 -24.37 18.68
CA VAL A 154 6.63 -24.80 19.77
C VAL A 154 5.29 -25.36 19.28
N SER A 155 4.86 -25.01 18.06
CA SER A 155 3.52 -25.30 17.55
C SER A 155 3.48 -26.25 16.35
N LYS A 156 4.57 -27.01 16.13
CA LYS A 156 4.67 -28.00 15.05
C LYS A 156 3.48 -28.96 15.01
N ASP A 157 3.08 -29.50 16.17
CA ASP A 157 2.00 -30.49 16.24
C ASP A 157 0.64 -29.88 15.84
N ILE A 158 0.37 -28.63 16.23
CA ILE A 158 -0.87 -27.93 15.81
C ILE A 158 -0.85 -27.68 14.31
N TYR A 159 0.29 -27.22 13.77
CA TYR A 159 0.46 -27.01 12.35
C TYR A 159 0.20 -28.31 11.56
N GLU A 160 0.80 -29.43 11.98
CA GLU A 160 0.59 -30.73 11.35
C GLU A 160 -0.86 -31.23 11.50
N LEU A 161 -1.50 -31.06 12.66
CA LEU A 161 -2.90 -31.42 12.87
C LEU A 161 -3.83 -30.70 11.89
N VAL A 162 -3.62 -29.39 11.68
CA VAL A 162 -4.45 -28.61 10.75
C VAL A 162 -4.10 -28.96 9.30
N MET A 163 -2.82 -28.98 8.94
CA MET A 163 -2.39 -29.17 7.55
C MET A 163 -2.62 -30.59 7.02
N ASN A 164 -2.69 -31.60 7.90
CA ASN A 164 -3.05 -32.97 7.52
C ASN A 164 -4.57 -33.20 7.42
N ALA A 165 -5.39 -32.19 7.73
CA ALA A 165 -6.83 -32.30 7.55
C ALA A 165 -7.19 -32.42 6.05
N PRO A 166 -8.24 -33.20 5.70
CA PRO A 166 -8.63 -33.40 4.30
C PRO A 166 -9.10 -32.12 3.61
N ILE A 167 -9.66 -31.18 4.39
CA ILE A 167 -10.18 -29.90 3.91
C ILE A 167 -9.74 -28.83 4.91
N LEU A 168 -9.09 -27.77 4.41
CA LEU A 168 -8.80 -26.56 5.18
C LEU A 168 -9.95 -25.56 5.03
N TYR A 169 -10.21 -24.80 6.09
CA TYR A 169 -11.27 -23.80 6.13
C TYR A 169 -10.71 -22.40 6.30
N ARG A 170 -11.39 -21.41 5.72
CA ARG A 170 -11.25 -20.00 6.06
C ARG A 170 -12.41 -19.62 7.00
N VAL A 171 -12.10 -19.50 8.28
CA VAL A 171 -13.05 -19.17 9.36
C VAL A 171 -12.78 -17.79 9.93
N MET A 172 -11.54 -17.51 10.33
CA MET A 172 -11.18 -16.21 10.92
C MET A 172 -10.98 -15.13 9.84
N ASP A 173 -11.35 -13.89 10.14
CA ASP A 173 -11.17 -12.72 9.28
C ASP A 173 -10.48 -11.56 10.02
N ASP A 174 -9.16 -11.53 9.96
CA ASP A 174 -8.34 -10.50 10.60
C ASP A 174 -8.54 -9.10 10.00
N TYR A 175 -9.09 -8.98 8.78
CA TYR A 175 -9.38 -7.68 8.18
C TYR A 175 -10.55 -6.97 8.87
N ASN A 176 -11.49 -7.75 9.40
CA ASN A 176 -12.73 -7.26 9.98
C ASN A 176 -12.88 -7.64 11.47
N LEU A 177 -11.86 -8.28 12.05
CA LEU A 177 -11.82 -8.70 13.45
C LEU A 177 -13.00 -9.60 13.84
N CYS A 178 -13.38 -10.51 12.95
CA CYS A 178 -14.55 -11.37 13.13
C CYS A 178 -14.34 -12.78 12.59
N LEU A 179 -15.40 -13.60 12.63
CA LEU A 179 -15.46 -14.88 11.92
C LEU A 179 -16.35 -14.72 10.68
N PHE A 180 -16.05 -15.45 9.61
CA PHE A 180 -16.97 -15.56 8.49
C PHE A 180 -18.24 -16.31 8.91
N ASP A 181 -19.41 -15.74 8.61
CA ASP A 181 -20.72 -16.37 8.87
C ASP A 181 -20.83 -17.78 8.25
N LYS A 182 -20.16 -17.98 7.11
CA LYS A 182 -20.08 -19.26 6.39
C LYS A 182 -18.61 -19.59 6.11
N PRO A 183 -17.99 -20.47 6.91
CA PRO A 183 -16.65 -20.96 6.65
C PRO A 183 -16.49 -21.49 5.23
N GLN A 184 -15.42 -21.08 4.55
CA GLN A 184 -15.15 -21.51 3.18
C GLN A 184 -14.18 -22.69 3.19
N GLY A 185 -14.64 -23.86 2.72
CA GLY A 185 -13.80 -25.05 2.56
C GLY A 185 -12.92 -24.99 1.31
N GLY A 186 -11.80 -25.72 1.33
CA GLY A 186 -10.84 -25.74 0.22
C GLY A 186 -9.87 -24.56 0.24
N ALA A 187 -9.77 -23.87 1.39
CA ALA A 187 -8.89 -22.75 1.59
C ALA A 187 -7.40 -23.16 1.52
N CYS A 188 -6.52 -22.17 1.39
CA CYS A 188 -5.09 -22.37 1.40
C CYS A 188 -4.41 -21.25 2.19
N LEU A 189 -3.25 -21.54 2.78
CA LEU A 189 -2.39 -20.51 3.38
C LEU A 189 -2.05 -19.48 2.30
N ASN A 190 -2.40 -18.23 2.53
CA ASN A 190 -2.32 -17.14 1.56
C ASN A 190 -1.74 -15.85 2.17
N GLY A 191 -1.29 -15.86 3.42
CA GLY A 191 -0.78 -14.67 4.12
C GLY A 191 -1.89 -13.64 4.39
N ASP A 192 -3.10 -14.13 4.66
CA ASP A 192 -4.28 -13.31 5.01
C ASP A 192 -4.49 -13.25 6.53
N THR A 193 -3.49 -13.68 7.30
CA THR A 193 -3.49 -13.71 8.77
C THR A 193 -2.38 -12.81 9.33
N CYS A 194 -2.71 -12.00 10.34
CA CYS A 194 -1.74 -11.18 11.05
C CYS A 194 -1.01 -12.01 12.13
N VAL A 195 0.02 -12.76 11.72
CA VAL A 195 0.78 -13.65 12.63
C VAL A 195 1.65 -12.89 13.63
N ARG A 196 2.04 -13.54 14.74
CA ARG A 196 2.85 -12.97 15.83
C ARG A 196 4.09 -12.20 15.35
N SER A 197 4.89 -12.78 14.44
CA SER A 197 6.11 -12.13 13.92
C SER A 197 5.82 -10.84 13.15
N SER A 198 4.62 -10.71 12.57
CA SER A 198 4.20 -9.48 11.88
C SER A 198 3.90 -8.35 12.86
N LEU A 199 3.39 -8.65 14.07
CA LEU A 199 3.10 -7.65 15.10
C LEU A 199 4.37 -7.01 15.68
N SER A 200 5.49 -7.73 15.66
CA SER A 200 6.78 -7.19 16.07
C SER A 200 7.36 -6.18 15.06
N LYS A 201 6.83 -6.14 13.82
CA LYS A 201 7.30 -5.24 12.76
C LYS A 201 6.64 -3.85 12.86
N ARG A 202 6.95 -3.12 13.93
CA ARG A 202 6.36 -1.81 14.23
C ARG A 202 6.65 -0.73 13.16
N GLN A 203 5.67 0.10 12.83
CA GLN A 203 5.84 1.28 11.97
C GLN A 203 6.15 2.52 12.84
N PRO A 204 7.13 3.37 12.47
CA PRO A 204 7.46 4.56 13.24
C PRO A 204 6.34 5.60 13.18
N LEU A 205 6.18 6.34 14.28
CA LEU A 205 5.26 7.47 14.32
C LEU A 205 5.70 8.58 13.34
N HIS A 206 4.84 8.94 12.39
CA HIS A 206 5.13 9.94 11.35
C HIS A 206 3.85 10.66 10.88
N HIS A 207 3.97 11.85 10.29
CA HIS A 207 2.83 12.60 9.75
C HIS A 207 2.19 11.94 8.50
N GLU A 208 2.88 11.00 7.88
CA GLU A 208 2.45 10.29 6.67
C GLU A 208 2.05 8.83 6.94
N ILE A 209 1.63 8.51 8.17
CA ILE A 209 1.22 7.15 8.53
C ILE A 209 0.15 6.64 7.56
N PHE A 210 0.32 5.38 7.17
CA PHE A 210 -0.69 4.62 6.45
C PHE A 210 -1.23 3.54 7.41
N PRO A 211 -2.54 3.53 7.72
CA PRO A 211 -3.14 2.51 8.56
C PRO A 211 -2.82 1.11 8.01
N PRO A 212 -2.37 0.18 8.86
CA PRO A 212 -2.07 -1.17 8.39
C PRO A 212 -3.37 -1.87 7.96
N PRO A 213 -3.27 -2.81 7.02
CA PRO A 213 -4.44 -3.56 6.54
C PRO A 213 -5.02 -4.48 7.61
N PHE A 214 -4.19 -4.92 8.57
CA PHE A 214 -4.58 -5.63 9.78
C PHE A 214 -4.28 -4.76 10.99
N ASP A 215 -5.20 -4.74 11.96
CA ASP A 215 -5.02 -4.01 13.21
C ASP A 215 -5.60 -4.79 14.38
N ILE A 216 -5.16 -6.06 14.50
CA ILE A 216 -5.69 -6.97 15.52
C ILE A 216 -5.37 -6.45 16.93
N THR A 217 -4.21 -5.80 17.12
CA THR A 217 -3.77 -5.19 18.39
C THR A 217 -4.40 -3.83 18.68
N GLU A 218 -5.07 -3.24 17.70
CA GLU A 218 -5.71 -1.92 17.76
C GLU A 218 -4.75 -0.74 17.99
N ASP A 219 -3.47 -0.94 17.72
CA ASP A 219 -2.41 0.06 17.91
C ASP A 219 -1.74 0.48 16.60
N TRP A 220 -2.29 0.08 15.45
CA TRP A 220 -1.72 0.28 14.11
C TRP A 220 -0.29 -0.26 13.96
N CYS A 221 0.13 -1.18 14.83
CA CYS A 221 1.51 -1.61 14.95
C CYS A 221 2.48 -0.42 15.13
N LEU A 222 2.09 0.63 15.86
CA LEU A 222 2.92 1.82 16.05
C LEU A 222 4.12 1.55 16.96
N GLY A 223 5.28 2.09 16.57
CA GLY A 223 6.49 2.19 17.37
C GLY A 223 6.89 3.65 17.56
N ALA A 224 7.49 3.96 18.71
CA ALA A 224 8.00 5.31 18.97
C ALA A 224 9.09 5.71 17.96
N ASP A 225 9.92 4.72 17.61
CA ASP A 225 11.02 4.80 16.66
C ASP A 225 11.00 3.57 15.74
N GLY A 226 11.67 3.65 14.58
CA GLY A 226 11.77 2.53 13.66
C GLY A 226 12.06 2.96 12.23
N LYS A 227 12.21 1.96 11.35
CA LYS A 227 12.31 2.16 9.91
C LYS A 227 10.92 2.09 9.29
N ARG A 228 10.64 2.99 8.34
CA ARG A 228 9.43 2.90 7.50
C ARG A 228 9.46 1.56 6.76
N ILE A 229 8.29 1.02 6.41
CA ILE A 229 8.20 -0.23 5.65
C ILE A 229 9.01 -0.12 4.34
N GLU A 230 8.98 1.07 3.75
CA GLU A 230 9.72 1.46 2.54
C GLU A 230 11.25 1.40 2.67
N GLU A 231 11.77 1.43 3.91
CA GLU A 231 13.20 1.44 4.22
C GLU A 231 13.72 0.04 4.60
N ARG A 232 12.86 -0.99 4.56
CA ARG A 232 13.21 -2.36 4.91
C ARG A 232 13.71 -3.11 3.68
N SER A 233 14.71 -3.98 3.87
CA SER A 233 15.20 -4.85 2.82
C SER A 233 14.18 -5.93 2.47
N ILE A 234 14.11 -6.29 1.19
CA ILE A 234 13.29 -7.41 0.72
C ILE A 234 13.96 -8.72 1.17
N PRO A 235 13.27 -9.58 1.94
CA PRO A 235 13.83 -10.86 2.33
C PRO A 235 14.08 -11.76 1.10
N SER A 236 15.22 -12.47 1.08
CA SER A 236 15.59 -13.39 -0.02
C SER A 236 14.49 -14.40 -0.35
N ASP A 237 13.79 -14.91 0.66
CA ASP A 237 12.70 -15.87 0.48
C ASP A 237 11.52 -15.27 -0.29
N THR A 238 11.26 -13.97 -0.09
CA THR A 238 10.21 -13.24 -0.82
C THR A 238 10.62 -12.99 -2.28
N LEU A 239 11.91 -12.73 -2.54
CA LEU A 239 12.45 -12.51 -3.88
C LEU A 239 12.19 -13.70 -4.81
N SER A 240 12.38 -14.93 -4.32
CA SER A 240 12.15 -16.15 -5.11
C SER A 240 10.71 -16.28 -5.63
N LEU A 241 9.74 -15.79 -4.86
CA LEU A 241 8.31 -15.86 -5.19
C LEU A 241 7.88 -14.81 -6.23
N LEU A 242 8.71 -13.80 -6.50
CA LEU A 242 8.44 -12.80 -7.54
C LEU A 242 8.48 -13.41 -8.94
N TYR A 243 9.41 -14.34 -9.18
CA TYR A 243 9.58 -14.97 -10.48
C TYR A 243 9.06 -16.42 -10.54
N ALA A 244 9.08 -17.18 -9.44
CA ALA A 244 8.57 -18.55 -9.41
C ALA A 244 7.04 -18.64 -9.25
N PRO A 245 6.34 -19.64 -9.84
CA PRO A 245 4.91 -19.84 -9.62
C PRO A 245 4.56 -19.85 -8.14
N LEU A 246 3.48 -19.15 -7.76
CA LEU A 246 3.08 -19.06 -6.37
C LEU A 246 2.63 -20.45 -5.87
N PRO A 247 3.24 -21.00 -4.80
CA PRO A 247 2.84 -22.30 -4.27
C PRO A 247 1.39 -22.26 -3.79
N ARG A 248 0.69 -23.41 -3.76
CA ARG A 248 -0.70 -23.47 -3.27
C ARG A 248 -0.82 -22.89 -1.86
N HIS A 249 0.10 -23.27 -0.97
CA HIS A 249 0.21 -22.70 0.36
C HIS A 249 1.39 -21.72 0.36
N LEU A 250 1.10 -20.42 0.41
CA LEU A 250 2.15 -19.40 0.51
C LEU A 250 2.91 -19.57 1.82
N PRO A 251 4.26 -19.57 1.80
CA PRO A 251 5.07 -19.55 3.02
C PRO A 251 4.84 -18.25 3.82
N THR A 252 5.35 -18.19 5.05
CA THR A 252 5.34 -16.95 5.84
C THR A 252 6.31 -15.95 5.19
N VAL A 253 5.78 -14.95 4.49
CA VAL A 253 6.55 -13.96 3.74
C VAL A 253 5.90 -12.58 3.83
N ASP A 254 6.64 -11.55 3.41
CA ASP A 254 6.06 -10.23 3.23
C ASP A 254 5.20 -10.20 1.95
N LYS A 255 3.91 -10.46 2.15
CA LYS A 255 2.92 -10.52 1.08
C LYS A 255 2.74 -9.18 0.35
N ASP A 256 3.03 -8.05 1.00
CA ASP A 256 2.78 -6.72 0.44
C ASP A 256 3.62 -6.50 -0.81
N ILE A 257 4.88 -6.92 -0.76
CA ILE A 257 5.79 -6.87 -1.92
C ILE A 257 5.24 -7.71 -3.08
N LEU A 258 4.69 -8.90 -2.82
CA LEU A 258 4.11 -9.74 -3.86
C LEU A 258 2.88 -9.09 -4.51
N ILE A 259 2.03 -8.42 -3.72
CA ILE A 259 0.86 -7.67 -4.21
C ILE A 259 1.31 -6.52 -5.11
N LEU A 260 2.24 -5.70 -4.62
CA LEU A 260 2.74 -4.54 -5.35
C LEU A 260 3.39 -4.94 -6.68
N MET A 261 4.24 -5.96 -6.67
CA MET A 261 4.90 -6.43 -7.90
C MET A 261 3.91 -7.08 -8.89
N ALA A 262 2.90 -7.78 -8.41
CA ALA A 262 1.86 -8.33 -9.27
C ALA A 262 1.03 -7.22 -9.95
N ALA A 263 0.65 -6.17 -9.21
CA ALA A 263 -0.03 -5.01 -9.76
C ALA A 263 0.86 -4.25 -10.77
N PHE A 264 2.10 -3.99 -10.38
CA PHE A 264 3.09 -3.24 -11.16
C PHE A 264 3.39 -3.87 -12.53
N THR A 265 3.47 -5.20 -12.58
CA THR A 265 3.71 -5.95 -13.83
C THR A 265 2.43 -6.25 -14.61
N GLY A 266 1.26 -5.93 -14.04
CA GLY A 266 -0.04 -6.28 -14.63
C GLY A 266 -0.32 -7.78 -14.66
N ASN A 267 0.22 -8.55 -13.70
CA ASN A 267 -0.03 -9.99 -13.61
C ASN A 267 -1.40 -10.26 -12.96
N ILE A 268 -2.43 -10.49 -13.79
CA ILE A 268 -3.82 -10.67 -13.35
C ILE A 268 -3.95 -11.82 -12.34
N ASP A 269 -3.44 -13.01 -12.65
CA ASP A 269 -3.61 -14.20 -11.81
C ASP A 269 -2.98 -14.02 -10.43
N ARG A 270 -1.75 -13.47 -10.38
CA ARG A 270 -1.07 -13.17 -9.11
C ARG A 270 -1.81 -12.09 -8.34
N TYR A 271 -2.14 -10.98 -9.00
CA TYR A 271 -2.77 -9.85 -8.32
C TYR A 271 -4.16 -10.22 -7.78
N ALA A 272 -4.98 -10.91 -8.56
CA ALA A 272 -6.31 -11.36 -8.14
C ALA A 272 -6.25 -12.31 -6.94
N ARG A 273 -5.23 -13.19 -6.87
CA ARG A 273 -5.00 -14.10 -5.74
C ARG A 273 -4.47 -13.40 -4.49
N LEU A 274 -3.55 -12.45 -4.66
CA LEU A 274 -2.79 -11.85 -3.56
C LEU A 274 -3.46 -10.61 -2.97
N ARG A 275 -4.22 -9.84 -3.76
CA ARG A 275 -4.79 -8.56 -3.30
C ARG A 275 -5.61 -8.72 -2.02
N ARG A 276 -5.53 -7.71 -1.16
CA ARG A 276 -6.28 -7.65 0.10
C ARG A 276 -7.63 -6.94 -0.11
N PRO A 277 -8.60 -7.09 0.81
CA PRO A 277 -9.85 -6.32 0.75
C PRO A 277 -9.63 -4.80 0.83
N ARG A 278 -8.54 -4.37 1.48
CA ARG A 278 -8.13 -2.97 1.61
C ARG A 278 -6.80 -2.77 0.91
N THR A 279 -6.69 -1.67 0.18
CA THR A 279 -5.46 -1.32 -0.53
C THR A 279 -4.32 -1.04 0.43
N ILE A 280 -3.13 -1.54 0.11
CA ILE A 280 -1.89 -1.23 0.84
C ILE A 280 -1.23 0.04 0.29
N ASN A 281 -0.26 0.57 1.04
CA ASN A 281 0.51 1.73 0.60
C ASN A 281 1.24 1.43 -0.72
N GLY A 282 1.17 2.35 -1.69
CA GLY A 282 1.76 2.17 -3.02
C GLY A 282 0.95 1.30 -4.00
N GLU A 283 -0.11 0.61 -3.56
CA GLU A 283 -0.80 -0.36 -4.44
C GLU A 283 -1.45 0.31 -5.65
N MET A 284 -2.13 1.44 -5.45
CA MET A 284 -2.81 2.14 -6.54
C MET A 284 -1.82 2.63 -7.60
N GLN A 285 -0.64 3.08 -7.18
CA GLN A 285 0.46 3.48 -8.04
C GLN A 285 0.93 2.33 -8.92
N CYS A 286 1.12 1.15 -8.32
CA CYS A 286 1.48 -0.06 -9.05
C CYS A 286 0.37 -0.50 -10.02
N ILE A 287 -0.91 -0.40 -9.64
CA ILE A 287 -2.04 -0.72 -10.55
C ILE A 287 -2.02 0.22 -11.77
N VAL A 288 -1.83 1.53 -11.57
CA VAL A 288 -1.78 2.49 -12.68
C VAL A 288 -0.64 2.13 -13.65
N ARG A 289 0.56 1.85 -13.15
CA ARG A 289 1.64 1.36 -14.01
C ARG A 289 1.24 0.08 -14.74
N GLY A 290 0.70 -0.91 -14.03
CA GLY A 290 0.24 -2.17 -14.63
C GLY A 290 -0.77 -1.94 -15.77
N ILE A 291 -1.70 -1.01 -15.61
CA ILE A 291 -2.67 -0.61 -16.64
C ILE A 291 -1.94 -0.06 -17.88
N TYR A 292 -0.97 0.84 -17.69
CA TYR A 292 -0.23 1.45 -18.79
C TYR A 292 0.62 0.45 -19.58
N HIS A 293 1.18 -0.55 -18.90
CA HIS A 293 2.14 -1.48 -19.48
C HIS A 293 1.54 -2.83 -19.90
N ASN A 294 0.30 -3.14 -19.52
CA ASN A 294 -0.35 -4.42 -19.85
C ASN A 294 -1.82 -4.24 -20.27
N THR A 295 -2.11 -4.47 -21.56
CA THR A 295 -3.45 -4.29 -22.15
C THR A 295 -4.49 -5.22 -21.54
N PHE A 296 -4.15 -6.48 -21.25
CA PHE A 296 -5.10 -7.42 -20.64
C PHE A 296 -5.41 -7.04 -19.18
N PHE A 297 -4.41 -6.57 -18.44
CA PHE A 297 -4.60 -6.06 -17.09
C PHE A 297 -5.48 -4.81 -17.08
N ALA A 298 -5.25 -3.86 -18.01
CA ALA A 298 -6.12 -2.69 -18.19
C ALA A 298 -7.58 -3.10 -18.45
N LYS A 299 -7.80 -4.05 -19.36
CA LYS A 299 -9.14 -4.58 -19.63
C LYS A 299 -9.74 -5.27 -18.41
N TRP A 300 -8.97 -6.07 -17.68
CA TRP A 300 -9.45 -6.70 -16.44
C TRP A 300 -9.84 -5.66 -15.38
N CYS A 301 -9.02 -4.62 -15.19
CA CYS A 301 -9.30 -3.49 -14.29
C CYS A 301 -10.57 -2.73 -14.69
N TYR A 302 -10.81 -2.52 -15.98
CA TYR A 302 -12.05 -1.90 -16.50
C TYR A 302 -13.31 -2.61 -16.02
N GLU A 303 -13.27 -3.95 -15.98
CA GLU A 303 -14.38 -4.80 -15.57
C GLU A 303 -14.54 -4.87 -14.04
N GLN A 304 -13.63 -4.28 -13.25
CA GLN A 304 -13.71 -4.29 -11.79
C GLN A 304 -14.45 -3.05 -11.26
N PRO A 305 -15.65 -3.18 -10.63
CA PRO A 305 -16.40 -2.02 -10.14
C PRO A 305 -15.65 -1.19 -9.09
N HIS A 306 -14.87 -1.84 -8.23
CA HIS A 306 -14.11 -1.17 -7.16
C HIS A 306 -12.86 -0.40 -7.67
N LEU A 307 -12.49 -0.58 -8.95
CA LEU A 307 -11.38 0.15 -9.59
C LEU A 307 -11.89 1.23 -10.55
N SER A 308 -13.17 1.62 -10.45
CA SER A 308 -13.77 2.63 -11.36
C SER A 308 -13.04 3.97 -11.33
N VAL A 309 -12.45 4.35 -10.19
CA VAL A 309 -11.63 5.57 -10.03
C VAL A 309 -10.39 5.59 -10.94
N LEU A 310 -9.96 4.43 -11.45
CA LEU A 310 -8.80 4.28 -12.34
C LEU A 310 -9.18 4.25 -13.83
N ARG A 311 -10.46 4.46 -14.18
CA ARG A 311 -10.94 4.38 -15.57
C ARG A 311 -10.20 5.30 -16.52
N LYS A 312 -9.85 6.52 -16.10
CA LYS A 312 -9.04 7.45 -16.91
C LYS A 312 -7.74 6.83 -17.42
N PHE A 313 -7.08 6.01 -16.62
CA PHE A 313 -5.83 5.33 -16.98
C PHE A 313 -6.07 4.17 -17.94
N VAL A 314 -7.18 3.46 -17.75
CA VAL A 314 -7.61 2.41 -18.68
C VAL A 314 -7.93 3.00 -20.04
N HIS A 315 -8.68 4.11 -20.09
CA HIS A 315 -9.00 4.82 -21.33
C HIS A 315 -7.72 5.28 -22.05
N SER A 316 -6.74 5.81 -21.31
CA SER A 316 -5.41 6.10 -21.87
C SER A 316 -4.77 4.87 -22.51
N ARG A 317 -4.77 3.72 -21.82
CA ARG A 317 -4.23 2.48 -22.41
C ARG A 317 -5.01 2.03 -23.64
N PHE A 318 -6.33 2.16 -23.68
CA PHE A 318 -7.10 1.80 -24.87
C PHE A 318 -6.75 2.70 -26.06
N ILE A 319 -6.61 4.01 -25.85
CA ILE A 319 -6.15 4.95 -26.88
C ILE A 319 -4.78 4.54 -27.43
N MET A 320 -3.82 4.17 -26.57
CA MET A 320 -2.49 3.67 -26.99
C MET A 320 -2.52 2.38 -27.80
N ASN A 321 -3.64 1.65 -27.82
CA ASN A 321 -3.86 0.46 -28.65
C ASN A 321 -4.79 0.76 -29.84
N ASP A 322 -4.95 2.04 -30.21
CA ASP A 322 -5.85 2.50 -31.28
C ASP A 322 -7.33 2.13 -31.05
N ASP A 323 -7.73 1.93 -29.79
CA ASP A 323 -9.08 1.54 -29.41
C ASP A 323 -9.85 2.73 -28.81
N LEU A 324 -10.83 3.23 -29.59
CA LEU A 324 -11.80 4.24 -29.17
C LEU A 324 -13.21 3.65 -28.94
N THR A 325 -13.38 2.33 -28.99
CA THR A 325 -14.70 1.67 -28.90
C THR A 325 -15.37 1.82 -27.54
N TRP A 326 -14.58 2.07 -26.50
CA TRP A 326 -15.05 2.39 -25.16
C TRP A 326 -15.81 3.73 -25.13
N PHE A 327 -15.54 4.63 -26.08
CA PHE A 327 -16.21 5.91 -26.21
C PHE A 327 -17.48 5.77 -27.06
N LYS A 328 -18.64 5.76 -26.39
CA LYS A 328 -19.93 5.82 -27.08
C LYS A 328 -20.23 7.29 -27.44
N HIS A 329 -20.51 7.57 -28.71
CA HIS A 329 -20.69 8.90 -29.32
C HIS A 329 -21.66 9.91 -28.65
N ASN A 330 -22.31 9.61 -27.52
CA ASN A 330 -23.23 10.52 -26.83
C ASN A 330 -23.17 10.41 -25.29
N GLN A 331 -22.17 9.72 -24.74
CA GLN A 331 -22.03 9.60 -23.30
C GLN A 331 -21.14 10.73 -22.78
N SER A 332 -21.71 11.63 -21.95
CA SER A 332 -20.90 12.61 -21.24
C SER A 332 -19.95 11.89 -20.30
N ILE A 333 -18.65 12.09 -20.51
CA ILE A 333 -17.58 11.62 -19.64
C ILE A 333 -17.36 12.67 -18.56
N SER A 334 -17.31 12.25 -17.29
CA SER A 334 -16.94 13.16 -16.20
C SER A 334 -15.55 13.72 -16.45
N LYS A 335 -15.29 14.97 -16.07
CA LYS A 335 -13.94 15.55 -16.12
C LYS A 335 -12.90 14.68 -15.39
N ASP A 336 -13.35 13.96 -14.36
CA ASP A 336 -12.51 13.04 -13.57
C ASP A 336 -12.13 11.76 -14.33
N ASP A 337 -12.91 11.38 -15.34
CA ASP A 337 -12.72 10.17 -16.16
C ASP A 337 -12.00 10.45 -17.50
N LEU A 338 -11.66 11.71 -17.77
CA LEU A 338 -10.90 12.09 -18.96
C LEU A 338 -9.55 11.38 -18.97
N PRO A 339 -9.13 10.83 -20.14
CA PRO A 339 -7.86 10.14 -20.25
C PRO A 339 -6.71 11.05 -19.81
N ARG A 340 -5.67 10.41 -19.28
CA ARG A 340 -4.38 11.03 -18.94
C ARG A 340 -3.36 10.65 -20.02
N ILE A 341 -2.05 10.77 -19.76
CA ILE A 341 -0.95 10.48 -20.70
C ILE A 341 -1.33 9.36 -21.69
N ILE A 342 -1.48 9.69 -22.97
CA ILE A 342 -2.02 8.79 -24.02
C ILE A 342 -0.97 8.24 -24.99
N TRP A 343 0.31 8.55 -24.76
CA TRP A 343 1.41 8.28 -25.69
C TRP A 343 2.57 7.46 -25.09
N TYR A 344 2.46 7.04 -23.83
CA TYR A 344 3.49 6.27 -23.12
C TYR A 344 2.84 5.06 -22.44
N PRO A 345 3.44 3.85 -22.42
CA PRO A 345 4.76 3.50 -22.95
C PRO A 345 4.78 3.31 -24.47
N GLN A 346 3.61 3.36 -25.11
CA GLN A 346 3.44 3.16 -26.54
C GLN A 346 2.57 4.29 -27.10
N GLN A 347 2.94 4.76 -28.28
CA GLN A 347 2.19 5.76 -29.03
C GLN A 347 1.08 5.07 -29.83
N ALA A 348 -0.09 5.70 -29.87
CA ALA A 348 -1.15 5.38 -30.84
C ALA A 348 -0.79 5.90 -32.24
N ASP A 349 -1.48 5.42 -33.26
CA ASP A 349 -1.42 5.98 -34.60
C ASP A 349 -1.90 7.45 -34.60
N PRO A 350 -1.24 8.37 -35.32
CA PRO A 350 -1.66 9.77 -35.38
C PRO A 350 -3.13 9.96 -35.78
N THR A 351 -3.66 9.09 -36.64
CA THR A 351 -5.08 9.12 -37.04
C THR A 351 -6.03 8.82 -35.87
N THR A 352 -5.63 7.97 -34.92
CA THR A 352 -6.38 7.71 -33.68
C THR A 352 -6.50 8.98 -32.84
N TYR A 353 -5.42 9.76 -32.73
CA TYR A 353 -5.48 11.03 -32.00
C TYR A 353 -6.37 12.06 -32.68
N MET A 354 -6.31 12.16 -34.01
CA MET A 354 -7.18 13.08 -34.75
C MET A 354 -8.64 12.67 -34.67
N GLU A 355 -8.94 11.36 -34.68
CA GLU A 355 -10.28 10.86 -34.43
C GLU A 355 -10.71 11.13 -32.99
N LEU A 356 -9.84 10.89 -31.99
CA LEU A 356 -10.13 11.22 -30.60
C LEU A 356 -10.47 12.71 -30.43
N PHE A 357 -9.76 13.62 -31.10
CA PHE A 357 -10.09 15.05 -31.08
C PHE A 357 -11.48 15.33 -31.69
N ARG A 358 -11.82 14.66 -32.79
CA ARG A 358 -13.16 14.75 -33.40
C ARG A 358 -14.25 14.31 -32.43
N LEU A 359 -13.98 13.31 -31.60
CA LEU A 359 -14.92 12.72 -30.65
C LEU A 359 -15.00 13.48 -29.32
N MET A 360 -13.87 14.00 -28.86
CA MET A 360 -13.68 14.62 -27.56
C MET A 360 -12.78 15.85 -27.70
N PRO A 361 -13.33 17.00 -28.15
CA PRO A 361 -12.53 18.21 -28.33
C PRO A 361 -11.89 18.73 -27.03
N GLU A 362 -12.41 18.35 -25.86
CA GLU A 362 -11.88 18.81 -24.57
C GLU A 362 -10.46 18.33 -24.28
N VAL A 363 -10.00 17.23 -24.92
CA VAL A 363 -8.65 16.69 -24.74
C VAL A 363 -7.63 17.24 -25.75
N LYS A 364 -7.94 18.33 -26.45
CA LYS A 364 -7.08 18.98 -27.45
C LYS A 364 -5.62 19.15 -27.00
N GLN A 365 -5.39 19.69 -25.80
CA GLN A 365 -4.04 19.94 -25.30
C GLN A 365 -3.26 18.63 -25.04
N LEU A 366 -3.95 17.60 -24.56
CA LEU A 366 -3.37 16.28 -24.33
C LEU A 366 -2.98 15.61 -25.66
N ILE A 367 -3.81 15.76 -26.68
CA ILE A 367 -3.52 15.27 -28.02
C ILE A 367 -2.35 16.02 -28.64
N ALA A 368 -2.28 17.34 -28.47
CA ALA A 368 -1.16 18.14 -28.95
C ALA A 368 0.17 17.67 -28.35
N GLN A 369 0.21 17.37 -27.05
CA GLN A 369 1.39 16.75 -26.41
C GLN A 369 1.73 15.40 -27.05
N ALA A 370 0.72 14.54 -27.28
CA ALA A 370 0.91 13.24 -27.93
C ALA A 370 1.54 13.37 -29.33
N LEU A 371 1.07 14.29 -30.16
CA LEU A 371 1.57 14.52 -31.52
C LEU A 371 2.98 15.11 -31.54
N VAL A 372 3.31 15.96 -30.57
CA VAL A 372 4.68 16.42 -30.35
C VAL A 372 5.58 15.22 -30.04
N VAL A 373 5.14 14.29 -29.19
CA VAL A 373 5.88 13.06 -28.85
C VAL A 373 6.00 12.08 -30.02
N CYS A 374 4.99 12.00 -30.88
CA CYS A 374 5.03 11.21 -32.11
C CYS A 374 5.82 11.90 -33.23
N ASN A 375 6.27 13.14 -33.03
CA ASN A 375 6.93 13.97 -34.02
C ASN A 375 6.08 14.21 -35.29
N GLU A 376 4.79 14.51 -35.10
CA GLU A 376 3.79 14.76 -36.15
C GLU A 376 3.40 16.25 -36.23
N PRO A 377 4.23 17.11 -36.86
CA PRO A 377 4.06 18.56 -36.83
C PRO A 377 2.84 19.05 -37.61
N ASP A 378 2.48 18.41 -38.71
CA ASP A 378 1.37 18.87 -39.57
C ASP A 378 0.02 18.72 -38.86
N ASP A 379 -0.23 17.57 -38.24
CA ASP A 379 -1.43 17.34 -37.44
C ASP A 379 -1.44 18.20 -36.17
N PHE A 380 -0.29 18.40 -35.53
CA PHE A 380 -0.17 19.32 -34.40
C PHE A 380 -0.55 20.75 -34.76
N LEU A 381 -0.02 21.28 -35.88
CA LEU A 381 -0.33 22.62 -36.35
C LEU A 381 -1.81 22.75 -36.73
N ARG A 382 -2.40 21.69 -37.30
CA ARG A 382 -3.82 21.63 -37.65
C ARG A 382 -4.75 21.70 -36.44
N LEU A 383 -4.32 21.21 -35.27
CA LEU A 383 -5.11 21.34 -34.03
C LEU A 383 -5.15 22.77 -33.50
N GLU A 384 -4.19 23.62 -33.89
CA GLU A 384 -4.00 24.97 -33.36
C GLU A 384 -3.98 25.02 -31.81
N PRO A 385 -3.13 24.23 -31.13
CA PRO A 385 -3.10 24.19 -29.66
C PRO A 385 -2.65 25.52 -29.06
N GLU A 386 -2.97 25.70 -27.78
CA GLU A 386 -2.39 26.80 -27.01
C GLU A 386 -1.01 26.36 -26.52
N LEU A 387 -0.03 27.26 -26.51
CA LEU A 387 1.28 26.93 -25.97
C LEU A 387 1.20 26.87 -24.45
N SER A 388 1.04 25.67 -23.90
CA SER A 388 1.13 25.40 -22.47
C SER A 388 2.56 25.07 -22.06
N ALA A 389 2.86 25.14 -20.77
CA ALA A 389 4.19 24.81 -20.26
C ALA A 389 4.53 23.32 -20.44
N GLU A 390 3.53 22.43 -20.42
CA GLU A 390 3.69 21.02 -20.74
C GLU A 390 4.06 20.80 -22.22
N ILE A 391 3.38 21.46 -23.15
CA ILE A 391 3.69 21.37 -24.59
C ILE A 391 5.08 21.95 -24.86
N TYR A 392 5.40 23.10 -24.25
CA TYR A 392 6.73 23.70 -24.34
C TYR A 392 7.82 22.71 -23.86
N GLY A 393 7.62 22.09 -22.70
CA GLY A 393 8.51 21.06 -22.18
C GLY A 393 8.68 19.88 -23.15
N GLU A 394 7.58 19.35 -23.69
CA GLU A 394 7.64 18.24 -24.65
C GLU A 394 8.37 18.58 -25.96
N ILE A 395 8.23 19.81 -26.47
CA ILE A 395 8.95 20.27 -27.67
C ILE A 395 10.46 20.39 -27.40
N THR A 396 10.83 20.87 -26.21
CA THR A 396 12.22 21.22 -25.87
C THR A 396 13.02 20.07 -25.28
N ASN A 397 12.37 19.02 -24.77
CA ASN A 397 13.00 17.88 -24.12
C ASN A 397 13.82 16.99 -25.08
N GLU A 398 13.48 16.95 -26.37
CA GLU A 398 14.15 16.09 -27.36
C GLU A 398 14.31 16.81 -28.71
N ILE A 399 15.27 16.35 -29.53
CA ILE A 399 15.43 16.86 -30.90
C ILE A 399 14.25 16.35 -31.74
N ARG A 400 13.39 17.27 -32.15
CA ARG A 400 12.17 17.02 -32.93
C ARG A 400 12.14 17.88 -34.19
N SER A 401 11.06 17.76 -34.98
CA SER A 401 10.86 18.55 -36.19
C SER A 401 11.04 20.06 -35.91
N PRO A 402 11.75 20.80 -36.78
CA PRO A 402 11.96 22.24 -36.60
C PRO A 402 10.64 23.03 -36.61
N LEU A 403 9.57 22.47 -37.20
CA LEU A 403 8.25 23.09 -37.23
C LEU A 403 7.66 23.32 -35.83
N PHE A 404 7.99 22.47 -34.85
CA PHE A 404 7.57 22.70 -33.47
C PHE A 404 8.30 23.90 -32.83
N ARG A 405 9.55 24.12 -33.21
CA ARG A 405 10.33 25.25 -32.73
C ARG A 405 9.83 26.56 -33.35
N GLU A 406 9.55 26.54 -34.65
CA GLU A 406 8.92 27.66 -35.35
C GLU A 406 7.56 28.03 -34.72
N PHE A 407 6.78 27.04 -34.27
CA PHE A 407 5.52 27.28 -33.56
C PHE A 407 5.71 28.09 -32.26
N ILE A 408 6.76 27.81 -31.50
CA ILE A 408 7.13 28.55 -30.28
C ILE A 408 7.56 29.97 -30.65
N ASP A 409 8.53 30.09 -31.56
CA ASP A 409 9.13 31.38 -31.94
C ASP A 409 8.10 32.36 -32.53
N GLN A 410 7.01 31.85 -33.13
CA GLN A 410 5.91 32.66 -33.66
C GLN A 410 4.92 33.17 -32.59
N ARG A 411 4.91 32.60 -31.38
CA ARG A 411 3.85 32.82 -30.38
C ARG A 411 4.30 33.52 -29.12
N ILE A 412 5.58 33.44 -28.77
CA ILE A 412 6.08 34.02 -27.52
C ILE A 412 7.34 34.84 -27.76
N SER A 413 7.50 35.87 -26.94
CA SER A 413 8.74 36.64 -26.85
C SER A 413 9.80 35.86 -26.07
N TYR A 414 11.07 36.27 -26.21
CA TYR A 414 12.19 35.68 -25.46
C TYR A 414 11.97 35.71 -23.94
N GLU A 415 11.41 36.80 -23.39
CA GLU A 415 11.14 36.93 -21.95
C GLU A 415 10.01 36.01 -21.46
N GLU A 416 9.05 35.65 -22.32
CA GLU A 416 7.99 34.69 -22.01
C GLU A 416 8.50 33.26 -22.11
N GLU A 417 9.41 33.00 -23.04
CA GLU A 417 10.09 31.72 -23.18
C GLU A 417 10.95 31.40 -21.96
N GLU A 418 11.71 32.39 -21.46
CA GLU A 418 12.52 32.26 -20.24
C GLU A 418 11.67 31.83 -19.04
N LYS A 419 10.46 32.39 -18.89
CA LYS A 419 9.51 31.98 -17.82
C LYS A 419 8.99 30.55 -17.98
N LEU A 420 8.76 30.10 -19.21
CA LEU A 420 8.34 28.72 -19.48
C LEU A 420 9.50 27.74 -19.25
N ALA A 421 10.72 28.13 -19.59
CA ALA A 421 11.94 27.38 -19.31
C ALA A 421 12.16 27.21 -17.79
N ASP A 422 12.03 28.30 -17.03
CA ASP A 422 12.10 28.28 -15.56
C ASP A 422 11.02 27.36 -14.96
N TRP A 423 9.81 27.36 -15.53
CA TRP A 423 8.73 26.47 -15.11
C TRP A 423 9.10 25.00 -15.32
N THR A 424 9.72 24.65 -16.45
CA THR A 424 10.18 23.28 -16.74
C THR A 424 11.37 22.82 -15.90
N GLU A 425 12.21 23.75 -15.42
CA GLU A 425 13.34 23.47 -14.53
C GLU A 425 12.94 23.32 -13.05
N LEU A 426 11.85 23.98 -12.63
CA LEU A 426 11.32 23.82 -11.29
C LEU A 426 10.91 22.36 -11.06
N LEU A 427 11.52 21.74 -10.05
CA LEU A 427 11.08 20.47 -9.48
C LEU A 427 9.66 20.69 -8.95
N HIS A 428 8.64 20.44 -9.77
CA HIS A 428 7.27 20.62 -9.32
C HIS A 428 7.04 19.72 -8.11
N ASP A 429 6.74 20.36 -6.98
CA ASP A 429 6.06 19.72 -5.85
C ASP A 429 4.72 19.23 -6.41
N CYS A 430 4.66 17.93 -6.65
CA CYS A 430 3.65 17.22 -7.43
C CYS A 430 2.30 17.07 -6.70
N HIS A 431 1.85 18.10 -6.00
CA HIS A 431 0.64 18.09 -5.20
C HIS A 431 -0.64 18.38 -6.00
N ASP A 432 -0.55 19.01 -7.18
CA ASP A 432 -1.71 19.37 -8.01
C ASP A 432 -1.92 18.50 -9.26
N VAL A 433 -0.97 17.62 -9.60
CA VAL A 433 -1.17 16.59 -10.63
C VAL A 433 -1.70 15.34 -9.93
N ALA A 434 -2.75 14.71 -10.46
CA ALA A 434 -3.34 13.54 -9.81
C ALA A 434 -2.21 12.56 -9.42
N PRO A 435 -2.20 12.01 -8.17
CA PRO A 435 -1.04 11.35 -7.56
C PRO A 435 -0.58 10.04 -8.23
N TYR A 436 -1.00 9.77 -9.46
CA TYR A 436 -0.53 8.66 -10.28
C TYR A 436 0.04 9.12 -11.64
N ASP A 437 -0.32 10.33 -12.10
CA ASP A 437 0.19 10.94 -13.33
C ASP A 437 1.70 11.24 -13.21
N HIS A 438 2.15 11.56 -11.99
CA HIS A 438 3.57 11.82 -11.71
C HIS A 438 4.47 10.59 -11.85
N LEU A 439 3.93 9.37 -11.69
CA LEU A 439 4.72 8.15 -11.87
C LEU A 439 5.05 7.93 -13.34
N VAL A 440 4.04 8.10 -14.20
CA VAL A 440 4.20 7.98 -15.64
C VAL A 440 5.13 9.09 -16.16
N SER A 441 4.99 10.32 -15.66
CA SER A 441 5.89 11.43 -15.98
C SER A 441 7.34 11.20 -15.51
N LYS A 442 7.54 10.54 -14.35
CA LYS A 442 8.88 10.13 -13.89
C LYS A 442 9.48 8.99 -14.73
N GLU A 443 8.67 8.03 -15.18
CA GLU A 443 9.11 6.97 -16.12
C GLU A 443 9.52 7.54 -17.49
N MET A 444 8.88 8.62 -17.93
CA MET A 444 9.27 9.30 -19.19
C MET A 444 10.64 9.99 -19.09
N LYS A 445 11.09 10.41 -17.90
CA LYS A 445 12.39 11.08 -17.71
C LYS A 445 13.54 10.07 -17.51
N ARG A 446 14.41 9.94 -18.53
CA ARG A 446 15.52 8.96 -18.64
C ARG A 446 16.48 8.84 -17.44
N HIS A 447 16.60 9.85 -16.58
CA HIS A 447 17.48 9.81 -15.41
C HIS A 447 16.84 9.17 -14.17
N PHE A 448 15.50 9.08 -14.12
CA PHE A 448 14.76 8.36 -13.07
C PHE A 448 14.57 6.87 -13.39
N THR A 449 14.59 6.49 -14.67
CA THR A 449 14.48 5.10 -15.15
C THR A 449 15.66 4.21 -14.78
N ARG A 450 16.79 4.74 -14.29
CA ARG A 450 17.96 3.92 -13.94
C ARG A 450 17.73 3.03 -12.70
N ALA A 451 16.80 3.39 -11.82
CA ALA A 451 16.37 2.56 -10.69
C ALA A 451 15.36 1.46 -11.11
N LEU A 452 14.87 1.54 -12.35
CA LEU A 452 13.89 0.65 -12.97
C LEU A 452 14.45 -0.17 -14.13
N GLU A 453 15.73 -0.01 -14.46
CA GLU A 453 16.42 -1.02 -15.25
C GLU A 453 16.34 -2.30 -14.43
N GLU A 454 15.33 -3.10 -14.79
CA GLU A 454 14.99 -4.48 -14.46
C GLU A 454 15.66 -5.03 -13.21
N LEU A 455 14.92 -5.73 -12.34
CA LEU A 455 15.49 -6.83 -11.53
C LEU A 455 16.54 -7.52 -12.41
N THR A 456 17.81 -7.23 -12.16
CA THR A 456 18.82 -7.50 -13.17
C THR A 456 18.98 -8.99 -13.21
N LEU A 457 19.43 -9.55 -14.34
CA LEU A 457 19.75 -10.97 -14.39
C LEU A 457 20.66 -11.39 -13.21
N ASP A 458 21.52 -10.46 -12.75
CA ASP A 458 22.35 -10.62 -11.56
C ASP A 458 21.54 -10.84 -10.27
N ASP A 459 20.38 -10.19 -10.10
CA ASP A 459 19.49 -10.32 -8.94
C ASP A 459 18.70 -11.65 -8.90
N VAL A 460 18.66 -12.36 -10.03
CA VAL A 460 18.03 -13.70 -10.18
C VAL A 460 19.03 -14.79 -10.54
N SER A 461 20.31 -14.60 -10.18
CA SER A 461 21.39 -15.60 -10.35
C SER A 461 21.78 -15.94 -11.80
N PHE A 462 21.45 -15.09 -12.77
CA PHE A 462 21.98 -15.16 -14.13
C PHE A 462 23.17 -14.19 -14.23
N GLU A 463 24.40 -14.73 -14.11
CA GLU A 463 25.62 -13.93 -14.29
C GLU A 463 25.66 -13.30 -15.69
N ASN A 464 25.49 -11.98 -15.78
CA ASN A 464 25.94 -11.24 -16.95
C ASN A 464 27.22 -10.50 -16.57
N ARG A 465 28.37 -11.01 -17.04
CA ARG A 465 29.71 -10.46 -16.76
C ARG A 465 29.86 -9.03 -17.26
N LYS A 466 29.37 -8.04 -16.50
CA LYS A 466 29.86 -6.65 -16.41
C LYS A 466 29.49 -6.11 -15.03
N SER A 467 30.30 -6.54 -14.08
CA SER A 467 30.33 -6.18 -12.67
C SER A 467 30.32 -4.67 -12.41
N TYR A 468 29.30 -4.19 -11.68
CA TYR A 468 29.41 -3.03 -10.79
C TYR A 468 29.73 -3.52 -9.37
N PRO A 469 30.49 -2.77 -8.55
CA PRO A 469 30.96 -3.25 -7.26
C PRO A 469 29.81 -3.55 -6.27
N PRO A 470 29.94 -4.58 -5.41
CA PRO A 470 28.85 -5.16 -4.60
C PRO A 470 28.33 -4.27 -3.46
N ASP A 471 28.97 -3.14 -3.20
CA ASP A 471 28.86 -2.41 -1.93
C ASP A 471 27.76 -1.32 -1.94
N MET A 472 27.01 -1.17 -3.04
CA MET A 472 26.10 -0.05 -3.26
C MET A 472 24.64 -0.39 -3.60
N LYS A 473 24.21 -1.66 -3.62
CA LYS A 473 22.84 -2.03 -3.99
C LYS A 473 22.04 -2.51 -2.79
N ASP A 474 20.95 -1.81 -2.48
CA ASP A 474 20.00 -2.13 -1.41
C ASP A 474 18.58 -2.11 -2.00
N ALA A 475 17.63 -2.80 -1.38
CA ALA A 475 16.19 -2.73 -1.69
C ALA A 475 15.64 -1.30 -1.72
N ARG A 476 16.42 -0.35 -1.20
CA ARG A 476 16.28 1.09 -1.43
C ARG A 476 16.07 1.48 -2.88
N ASP A 477 16.56 0.81 -3.91
CA ASP A 477 16.35 1.31 -5.29
C ASP A 477 14.99 0.88 -5.86
N LEU A 478 14.54 -0.34 -5.58
CA LEU A 478 13.19 -0.80 -5.87
C LEU A 478 12.15 -0.04 -5.02
N MET A 479 12.45 0.13 -3.73
CA MET A 479 11.56 0.82 -2.79
C MET A 479 11.62 2.34 -2.94
N ARG A 480 12.75 3.01 -3.26
CA ARG A 480 12.78 4.47 -3.55
C ARG A 480 11.91 4.82 -4.74
N TYR A 481 11.73 3.90 -5.68
CA TYR A 481 10.81 4.07 -6.79
C TYR A 481 9.36 3.84 -6.34
N MET A 482 9.09 2.80 -5.55
CA MET A 482 7.76 2.50 -4.99
C MET A 482 7.33 3.45 -3.86
N SER A 483 8.27 4.14 -3.21
CA SER A 483 8.12 5.14 -2.16
C SER A 483 8.37 6.56 -2.66
N ALA A 484 8.48 6.75 -3.98
CA ALA A 484 8.70 8.04 -4.63
C ALA A 484 7.46 8.97 -4.61
N PHE A 485 6.83 9.16 -3.45
CA PHE A 485 6.41 10.52 -3.14
C PHE A 485 7.67 11.31 -2.80
N PRO A 486 7.99 12.39 -3.54
CA PRO A 486 9.03 13.28 -3.08
C PRO A 486 8.50 13.94 -1.82
N ASN A 487 9.14 13.69 -0.69
CA ASN A 487 9.24 14.66 0.37
C ASN A 487 10.69 14.62 0.82
N LYS A 488 11.54 15.40 0.14
CA LYS A 488 12.62 16.03 0.90
C LYS A 488 11.90 16.87 1.96
N PRO A 489 12.13 16.65 3.27
CA PRO A 489 11.60 17.54 4.27
C PRO A 489 12.06 18.97 3.94
N ARG A 490 11.14 19.94 3.99
CA ARG A 490 11.45 21.37 3.89
C ARG A 490 12.58 21.80 4.85
N ASP A 491 12.85 21.01 5.88
CA ASP A 491 13.89 21.28 6.87
C ASP A 491 15.32 21.09 6.34
N TYR A 492 15.54 20.30 5.28
CA TYR A 492 16.90 20.11 4.72
C TYR A 492 17.44 21.39 4.06
N TYR A 493 16.57 22.22 3.48
CA TYR A 493 16.98 23.47 2.84
C TYR A 493 17.09 24.64 3.82
N ARG A 494 16.53 24.52 5.04
CA ARG A 494 16.69 25.55 6.09
C ARG A 494 18.02 25.41 6.81
N GLU A 495 18.46 24.17 7.07
CA GLU A 495 19.74 23.92 7.75
C GLU A 495 20.97 24.15 6.86
N GLU A 496 20.86 24.03 5.53
CA GLU A 496 21.96 24.37 4.62
C GLU A 496 22.10 25.89 4.38
N GLN A 497 21.01 26.66 4.45
CA GLN A 497 21.08 28.12 4.32
C GLN A 497 21.60 28.81 5.61
N GLU A 498 21.38 28.22 6.78
CA GLU A 498 21.93 28.74 8.05
C GLU A 498 23.39 28.31 8.32
N ARG A 499 23.96 27.42 7.50
CA ARG A 499 25.39 27.05 7.57
C ARG A 499 26.30 27.89 6.65
N VAL A 500 25.73 28.75 5.81
CA VAL A 500 26.49 29.60 4.86
C VAL A 500 26.23 31.09 5.12
N SER A 501 25.68 31.46 6.28
CA SER A 501 25.54 32.86 6.73
C SER A 501 26.34 33.15 7.99
#